data_AF-A0A073CC98-F1
#
_entry.id   AF-A0A073CC98-F1
#
_cell.length_a   1.000
_cell.length_b   1.000
_cell.length_c   1.000
_cell.angle_alpha   90.00
_cell.angle_beta   90.00
_cell.angle_gamma   90.00
#
_symmetry.space_group_name_H-M   'P 1'
#
loop_
_entity.id
_entity.type
_entity.pdbx_description
1 polymer ?
#
loop_
_entity_poly.entity_id
_entity_poly.type
_entity_poly.pdbx_seq_one_letter_code
_entity_poly.pdbx_strand_id
1 'polypeptide(L)'
;MTFKYQEYINELSNCPPSDYQHIEMTAYRFIFEENHEQSKNSFLPVLIIKPHRKFNTPQQCCQGYALSLFDTRNHAEQRYNQLIKNRPNISQILGTHLAKGSIDKTDGIASSVDQKGHFSLHEYQHTDLSQKFKIINQLEIN
;
A
#
# COMPACT_ATOMS: atom_id res chain seq x y z
N MET A 1 -7.50 13.30 14.32
CA MET A 1 -6.18 12.69 14.07
C MET A 1 -5.66 13.25 12.75
N THR A 2 -4.35 13.43 12.60
CA THR A 2 -3.73 13.99 11.38
C THR A 2 -3.15 12.87 10.53
N PHE A 3 -3.34 12.93 9.21
CA PHE A 3 -2.74 11.95 8.29
C PHE A 3 -1.27 12.27 8.01
N LYS A 4 -0.48 11.24 7.71
CA LYS A 4 0.96 11.35 7.40
C LYS A 4 1.25 12.26 6.21
N TYR A 5 0.34 12.30 5.25
CA TYR A 5 0.44 13.08 4.01
C TYR A 5 -0.66 14.16 3.92
N GLN A 6 -1.03 14.75 5.07
CA GLN A 6 -2.17 15.66 5.19
C GLN A 6 -2.10 16.83 4.18
N GLU A 7 -0.92 17.39 3.95
CA GLU A 7 -0.72 18.52 3.03
C GLU A 7 -1.22 18.20 1.61
N TYR A 8 -0.87 17.03 1.09
CA TYR A 8 -1.30 16.58 -0.24
C TYR A 8 -2.76 16.15 -0.27
N ILE A 9 -3.22 15.51 0.80
CA ILE A 9 -4.60 15.03 0.94
C ILE A 9 -5.58 16.21 0.94
N ASN A 10 -5.22 17.34 1.56
CA ASN A 10 -6.05 18.55 1.62
C ASN A 10 -6.30 19.20 0.25
N GLU A 11 -5.44 18.96 -0.74
CA GLU A 11 -5.61 19.47 -2.10
C GLU A 11 -6.67 18.69 -2.90
N LEU A 12 -7.12 17.55 -2.38
CA LEU A 12 -8.06 16.66 -3.03
C LEU A 12 -9.44 16.74 -2.36
N SER A 13 -10.49 16.82 -3.17
CA SER A 13 -11.86 16.71 -2.65
C SER A 13 -12.14 15.28 -2.18
N ASN A 14 -12.75 15.16 -0.99
CA ASN A 14 -13.15 13.88 -0.39
C ASN A 14 -11.98 12.86 -0.28
N CYS A 15 -10.84 13.31 0.24
CA CYS A 15 -9.68 12.46 0.50
C CYS A 15 -9.26 12.55 1.99
N PRO A 16 -9.10 11.42 2.70
CA PRO A 16 -9.63 10.10 2.33
C PRO A 16 -11.16 10.15 2.14
N PRO A 17 -11.75 9.25 1.34
CA PRO A 17 -13.20 9.20 1.18
C PRO A 17 -13.92 9.01 2.53
N SER A 18 -15.07 9.68 2.70
CA SER A 18 -15.83 9.68 3.96
C SER A 18 -16.32 8.30 4.43
N ASP A 19 -16.39 7.32 3.52
CA ASP A 19 -16.77 5.95 3.82
C ASP A 19 -15.59 5.09 4.33
N TYR A 20 -14.36 5.60 4.31
CA TYR A 20 -13.20 4.91 4.87
C TYR A 20 -13.33 4.80 6.39
N GLN A 21 -12.99 3.63 6.93
CA GLN A 21 -13.18 3.32 8.35
C GLN A 21 -11.87 2.90 8.99
N HIS A 22 -11.82 3.00 10.32
CA HIS A 22 -10.79 2.32 11.08
C HIS A 22 -10.93 0.81 10.90
N ILE A 23 -9.81 0.12 10.68
CA ILE A 23 -9.76 -1.33 10.50
C ILE A 23 -8.82 -1.96 11.53
N GLU A 24 -9.06 -3.23 11.83
CA GLU A 24 -8.16 -4.06 12.61
C GLU A 24 -8.08 -5.43 11.94
N MET A 25 -6.93 -5.77 11.37
CA MET A 25 -6.73 -7.02 10.65
C MET A 25 -5.26 -7.35 10.41
N THR A 26 -5.02 -8.61 10.07
CA THR A 26 -3.77 -8.99 9.39
C THR A 26 -3.81 -8.49 7.95
N ALA A 27 -2.68 -7.98 7.47
CA ALA A 27 -2.53 -7.48 6.11
C ALA A 27 -1.21 -7.92 5.48
N TYR A 28 -1.18 -7.86 4.16
CA TYR A 28 -0.08 -8.30 3.32
C TYR A 28 0.34 -7.21 2.34
N ARG A 29 1.64 -7.12 2.05
CA ARG A 29 2.18 -6.09 1.16
C ARG A 29 3.42 -6.57 0.42
N PHE A 30 3.59 -6.13 -0.82
CA PHE A 30 4.83 -6.29 -1.56
C PHE A 30 5.87 -5.30 -1.05
N ILE A 31 7.04 -5.81 -0.70
CA ILE A 31 8.17 -5.00 -0.24
C ILE A 31 9.47 -5.49 -0.88
N PHE A 32 10.51 -4.68 -0.80
CA PHE A 32 11.86 -5.14 -1.12
C PHE A 32 12.49 -5.82 0.10
N GLU A 33 13.51 -6.63 -0.16
CA GLU A 33 14.40 -7.11 0.89
C GLU A 33 15.09 -5.93 1.60
N GLU A 34 15.41 -6.08 2.88
CA GLU A 34 15.94 -4.98 3.72
C GLU A 34 17.20 -4.32 3.11
N ASN A 35 18.11 -5.13 2.57
CA ASN A 35 19.38 -4.67 1.98
C ASN A 35 19.26 -4.13 0.55
N HIS A 36 18.07 -4.16 -0.05
CA HIS A 36 17.86 -3.67 -1.41
C HIS A 36 17.83 -2.13 -1.43
N GLU A 37 18.42 -1.49 -2.43
CA GLU A 37 18.46 -0.01 -2.55
C GLU A 37 17.09 0.68 -2.53
N GLN A 38 16.06 -0.02 -3.02
CA GLN A 38 14.67 0.45 -3.05
C GLN A 38 13.89 0.12 -1.76
N SER A 39 14.50 -0.49 -0.73
CA SER A 39 13.80 -0.90 0.50
C SER A 39 13.11 0.24 1.23
N LYS A 40 13.68 1.45 1.17
CA LYS A 40 13.09 2.69 1.69
C LYS A 40 11.71 3.04 1.08
N ASN A 41 11.41 2.54 -0.11
CA ASN A 41 10.14 2.79 -0.80
C ASN A 41 9.05 1.78 -0.40
N SER A 42 9.39 0.72 0.33
CA SER A 42 8.48 -0.38 0.67
C SER A 42 7.24 0.09 1.41
N PHE A 43 7.33 1.11 2.25
CA PHE A 43 6.20 1.65 3.04
C PHE A 43 5.86 3.09 2.65
N LEU A 44 6.09 3.47 1.39
CA LEU A 44 5.67 4.75 0.85
C LEU A 44 4.52 4.59 -0.15
N PRO A 45 3.55 5.51 -0.18
CA PRO A 45 2.57 5.60 -1.26
C PRO A 45 3.22 5.95 -2.60
N VAL A 46 2.55 5.59 -3.69
CA VAL A 46 3.10 5.75 -5.04
C VAL A 46 3.31 7.21 -5.44
N LEU A 47 2.47 8.15 -4.97
CA LEU A 47 2.66 9.58 -5.22
C LEU A 47 3.77 10.20 -4.38
N ILE A 48 4.18 9.57 -3.28
CA ILE A 48 5.36 9.99 -2.53
C ILE A 48 6.63 9.53 -3.24
N ILE A 49 6.62 8.32 -3.81
CA ILE A 49 7.77 7.80 -4.58
C ILE A 49 7.87 8.48 -5.95
N LYS A 50 6.74 8.74 -6.61
CA LYS A 50 6.66 9.33 -7.96
C LYS A 50 5.59 10.44 -8.01
N PRO A 51 5.90 11.66 -7.53
CA PRO A 51 4.94 12.78 -7.46
C PRO A 51 4.31 13.17 -8.80
N HIS A 52 5.05 12.99 -9.90
CA HIS A 52 4.56 13.30 -11.26
C HIS A 52 3.72 12.18 -11.91
N ARG A 53 3.40 11.11 -11.18
CA ARG A 53 2.57 10.03 -11.71
C ARG A 53 1.16 10.56 -11.98
N LYS A 54 0.73 10.46 -13.23
CA LYS A 54 -0.62 10.87 -13.64
C LYS A 54 -1.65 9.82 -13.25
N PHE A 55 -2.76 10.29 -12.69
CA PHE A 55 -3.98 9.52 -12.44
C PHE A 55 -5.14 10.16 -13.20
N ASN A 56 -6.13 9.36 -13.57
CA ASN A 56 -7.22 9.82 -14.42
C ASN A 56 -8.39 10.40 -13.61
N THR A 57 -8.43 10.17 -12.29
CA THR A 57 -9.53 10.59 -11.43
C THR A 57 -9.03 11.09 -10.06
N PRO A 58 -9.77 11.98 -9.38
CA PRO A 58 -9.44 12.42 -8.02
C PRO A 58 -9.35 11.27 -7.02
N GLN A 59 -10.23 10.26 -7.14
CA GLN A 59 -10.21 9.08 -6.29
C GLN A 59 -8.91 8.29 -6.46
N GLN A 60 -8.46 8.07 -7.69
CA GLN A 60 -7.19 7.40 -7.94
C GLN A 60 -5.99 8.22 -7.45
N CYS A 61 -6.06 9.55 -7.53
CA CYS A 61 -5.05 10.42 -6.96
C CYS A 61 -5.01 10.31 -5.43
N CYS A 62 -6.17 10.29 -4.77
CA CYS A 62 -6.28 10.06 -3.33
C CYS A 62 -5.67 8.71 -2.91
N GLN A 63 -6.02 7.62 -3.61
CA GLN A 63 -5.41 6.31 -3.42
C GLN A 63 -3.89 6.31 -3.67
N GLY A 64 -3.40 7.24 -4.50
CA GLY A 64 -1.97 7.44 -4.74
C GLY A 64 -1.19 7.90 -3.50
N TYR A 65 -1.88 8.52 -2.52
CA TYR A 65 -1.36 8.90 -1.21
C TYR A 65 -1.67 7.87 -0.10
N ALA A 66 -2.35 6.77 -0.44
CA ALA A 66 -2.61 5.66 0.46
C ALA A 66 -1.62 4.50 0.24
N LEU A 67 -1.44 3.69 1.28
CA LEU A 67 -0.69 2.46 1.23
C LEU A 67 -1.58 1.33 0.68
N SER A 68 -1.10 0.66 -0.37
CA SER A 68 -1.76 -0.49 -0.99
C SER A 68 -1.45 -1.78 -0.22
N LEU A 69 -2.50 -2.48 0.20
CA LEU A 69 -2.42 -3.64 1.08
C LEU A 69 -3.41 -4.73 0.63
N PHE A 70 -3.22 -5.95 1.13
CA PHE A 70 -4.08 -7.10 0.85
C PHE A 70 -4.54 -7.79 2.14
N ASP A 71 -5.77 -8.27 2.16
CA ASP A 71 -6.37 -8.98 3.30
C ASP A 71 -5.80 -10.38 3.54
N THR A 72 -5.42 -11.08 2.46
CA THR A 72 -4.90 -12.44 2.50
C THR A 72 -3.64 -12.61 1.67
N ARG A 73 -2.84 -13.61 2.05
CA ARG A 73 -1.66 -14.04 1.28
C ARG A 73 -2.02 -14.42 -0.16
N ASN A 74 -3.08 -15.19 -0.35
CA ASN A 74 -3.49 -15.68 -1.67
C ASN A 74 -3.88 -14.52 -2.60
N HIS A 75 -4.66 -13.56 -2.11
CA HIS A 75 -4.99 -12.36 -2.89
C HIS A 75 -3.75 -11.55 -3.28
N ALA A 76 -2.80 -11.38 -2.35
CA ALA A 76 -1.53 -10.71 -2.65
C ALA A 76 -0.74 -11.46 -3.74
N GLU A 77 -0.53 -12.76 -3.59
CA GLU A 77 0.24 -13.57 -4.56
C GLU A 77 -0.43 -13.60 -5.95
N GLN A 78 -1.77 -13.78 -6.00
CA GLN A 78 -2.52 -13.70 -7.25
C GLN A 78 -2.37 -12.35 -7.93
N ARG A 79 -2.46 -11.25 -7.16
CA ARG A 79 -2.30 -9.91 -7.70
C ARG A 79 -0.88 -9.68 -8.20
N TYR A 80 0.13 -10.14 -7.48
CA TYR A 80 1.53 -10.05 -7.90
C TYR A 80 1.75 -10.78 -9.23
N ASN A 81 1.29 -12.03 -9.35
CA ASN A 81 1.41 -12.85 -10.55
C ASN A 81 0.73 -12.21 -11.76
N GLN A 82 -0.46 -11.63 -11.57
CA GLN A 82 -1.14 -10.88 -12.63
C GLN A 82 -0.36 -9.64 -13.07
N LEU A 83 0.29 -8.94 -12.14
CA LEU A 83 1.05 -7.73 -12.42
C LEU A 83 2.33 -8.04 -13.19
N ILE A 84 3.13 -9.03 -12.74
CA ILE A 84 4.38 -9.41 -13.43
C ILE A 84 4.11 -9.98 -14.83
N LYS A 85 3.03 -10.76 -15.01
CA LYS A 85 2.64 -11.29 -16.33
C LYS A 85 2.37 -10.17 -17.35
N ASN A 86 1.75 -9.08 -16.90
CA ASN A 86 1.40 -7.97 -17.79
C ASN A 86 2.53 -6.93 -17.91
N ARG A 87 3.44 -6.88 -16.93
CA ARG A 87 4.52 -5.91 -16.82
C ARG A 87 5.74 -6.59 -16.16
N PRO A 88 6.57 -7.30 -16.93
CA PRO A 88 7.67 -8.10 -16.37
C PRO A 88 8.61 -7.34 -15.43
N ASN A 89 8.85 -6.06 -15.69
CA ASN A 89 9.75 -5.23 -14.88
C ASN A 89 9.07 -4.58 -13.65
N ILE A 90 7.81 -4.91 -13.36
CA ILE A 90 7.07 -4.25 -12.26
C ILE A 90 7.59 -4.63 -10.87
N SER A 91 8.27 -5.77 -10.73
CA SER A 91 8.94 -6.21 -9.50
C SER A 91 10.01 -5.22 -9.03
N GLN A 92 10.67 -4.51 -9.95
CA GLN A 92 11.64 -3.44 -9.65
C GLN A 92 10.99 -2.23 -8.96
N ILE A 93 9.66 -2.12 -8.98
CA ILE A 93 8.89 -1.03 -8.37
C ILE A 93 8.11 -1.52 -7.15
N LEU A 94 7.50 -2.71 -7.22
CA LEU A 94 6.65 -3.24 -6.15
C LEU A 94 7.45 -3.88 -5.01
N GLY A 95 8.65 -4.39 -5.32
CA GLY A 95 9.37 -5.29 -4.44
C GLY A 95 9.30 -6.73 -4.92
N THR A 96 10.16 -7.56 -4.32
CA THR A 96 10.37 -8.98 -4.65
C THR A 96 9.96 -9.91 -3.51
N HIS A 97 9.44 -9.35 -2.41
CA HIS A 97 9.07 -10.09 -1.21
C HIS A 97 7.64 -9.75 -0.79
N LEU A 98 7.01 -10.71 -0.12
CA LEU A 98 5.75 -10.50 0.56
C LEU A 98 6.01 -10.34 2.05
N ALA A 99 5.47 -9.26 2.62
CA ALA A 99 5.45 -9.04 4.05
C ALA A 99 4.04 -9.18 4.62
N LYS A 100 3.98 -9.58 5.88
CA LYS A 100 2.77 -9.71 6.70
C LYS A 100 2.90 -8.82 7.92
N GLY A 101 1.84 -8.12 8.29
CA GLY A 101 1.77 -7.32 9.50
C GLY A 101 0.34 -7.21 10.03
N SER A 102 0.21 -6.71 11.26
CA SER A 102 -1.08 -6.38 11.86
C SER A 102 -1.33 -4.88 11.76
N ILE A 103 -2.55 -4.52 11.37
CA ILE A 103 -3.07 -3.16 11.36
C ILE A 103 -4.11 -3.05 12.47
N ASP A 104 -4.08 -1.95 13.20
CA ASP A 104 -5.07 -1.61 14.21
C ASP A 104 -5.68 -0.22 13.97
N LYS A 105 -6.66 0.15 14.79
CA LYS A 105 -7.42 1.39 14.63
C LYS A 105 -6.57 2.66 14.78
N THR A 106 -5.38 2.56 15.36
CA THR A 106 -4.45 3.69 15.53
C THR A 106 -3.54 3.88 14.32
N ASP A 107 -3.53 2.96 13.36
CA ASP A 107 -2.67 3.06 12.19
C ASP A 107 -3.22 3.99 11.11
N GLY A 108 -4.54 4.18 11.04
CA GLY A 108 -5.17 4.99 9.99
C GLY A 108 -6.63 4.68 9.75
N ILE A 109 -7.12 5.11 8.59
CA ILE A 109 -8.42 4.70 8.03
C ILE A 109 -8.22 4.07 6.66
N ALA A 110 -9.05 3.09 6.33
CA ALA A 110 -8.92 2.30 5.12
C ALA A 110 -10.21 2.20 4.32
N SER A 111 -10.06 1.94 3.03
CA SER A 111 -11.17 1.48 2.19
C SER A 111 -11.70 0.14 2.68
N SER A 112 -12.92 -0.20 2.25
CA SER A 112 -13.34 -1.61 2.28
C SER A 112 -12.40 -2.46 1.44
N VAL A 113 -12.27 -3.74 1.81
CA VAL A 113 -11.54 -4.73 1.02
C VAL A 113 -12.32 -5.02 -0.25
N ASP A 114 -11.68 -4.91 -1.41
CA ASP A 114 -12.30 -5.21 -2.69
C ASP A 114 -12.35 -6.72 -2.99
N GLN A 115 -12.99 -7.09 -4.10
CA GLN A 115 -13.14 -8.50 -4.52
C GLN A 115 -11.81 -9.21 -4.82
N LYS A 116 -10.70 -8.46 -4.94
CA LYS A 116 -9.35 -8.97 -5.17
C LYS A 116 -8.51 -8.91 -3.89
N GLY A 117 -9.15 -8.67 -2.74
CA GLY A 117 -8.50 -8.56 -1.45
C GLY A 117 -7.74 -7.25 -1.23
N HIS A 118 -7.77 -6.32 -2.18
CA HIS A 118 -7.01 -5.08 -2.08
C HIS A 118 -7.76 -4.03 -1.24
N PHE A 119 -7.02 -3.27 -0.45
CA PHE A 119 -7.51 -2.08 0.20
C PHE A 119 -6.44 -0.99 0.29
N SER A 120 -6.90 0.25 0.47
CA SER A 120 -6.05 1.43 0.59
C SER A 120 -6.10 1.96 2.01
N LEU A 121 -4.95 2.08 2.69
CA LEU A 121 -4.83 2.65 4.03
C LEU A 121 -4.22 4.05 3.97
N HIS A 122 -4.92 5.05 4.50
CA HIS A 122 -4.34 6.35 4.81
C HIS A 122 -3.81 6.34 6.24
N GLU A 123 -2.48 6.31 6.34
CA GLU A 123 -1.78 6.27 7.62
C GLU A 123 -1.96 7.57 8.41
N TYR A 124 -2.15 7.44 9.73
CA TYR A 124 -1.97 8.57 10.62
C TYR A 124 -0.48 8.96 10.74
N GLN A 125 -0.23 10.21 11.14
CA GLN A 125 1.11 10.79 11.16
C GLN A 125 2.14 10.01 11.99
N HIS A 126 1.70 9.35 13.06
CA HIS A 126 2.55 8.59 13.98
C HIS A 126 2.74 7.13 13.55
N THR A 127 2.03 6.67 12.53
CA THR A 127 2.07 5.27 12.08
C THR A 127 3.39 4.96 11.40
N ASP A 128 4.04 3.88 11.85
CA ASP A 128 5.19 3.27 11.18
C ASP A 128 4.96 1.78 10.94
N LEU A 129 4.38 1.46 9.77
CA LEU A 129 4.13 0.07 9.39
C LEU A 129 5.40 -0.74 9.12
N SER A 130 6.56 -0.10 8.91
CA SER A 130 7.82 -0.83 8.69
C SER A 130 8.24 -1.62 9.94
N GLN A 131 7.83 -1.17 11.13
CA GLN A 131 8.06 -1.89 12.39
C GLN A 131 7.09 -3.06 12.60
N LYS A 132 5.91 -2.98 11.97
CA LYS A 132 4.80 -3.94 12.14
C LYS A 132 4.83 -5.09 11.13
N PHE A 133 5.41 -4.87 9.95
CA PHE A 133 5.44 -5.85 8.87
C PHE A 133 6.76 -6.62 8.84
N LYS A 134 6.69 -7.93 8.59
CA LYS A 134 7.85 -8.82 8.45
C LYS A 134 7.75 -9.62 7.16
N ILE A 135 8.88 -9.82 6.49
CA ILE A 135 8.99 -10.67 5.30
C ILE A 135 8.58 -12.10 5.67
N ILE A 136 7.70 -12.70 4.88
CA ILE A 136 7.24 -14.08 5.06
C ILE A 136 7.61 -15.00 3.91
N ASN A 137 7.82 -14.46 2.70
CA ASN A 137 8.34 -15.21 1.56
C ASN A 137 8.90 -14.28 0.49
N GLN A 138 9.83 -14.82 -0.31
CA GLN A 138 10.18 -14.25 -1.61
C GLN A 138 9.04 -14.54 -2.59
N LEU A 139 8.80 -13.61 -3.52
CA LEU A 139 7.84 -13.75 -4.60
C LEU A 139 8.60 -14.16 -5.86
N GLU A 140 8.27 -15.33 -6.40
CA GLU A 140 8.91 -15.86 -7.61
C GLU A 140 8.60 -14.97 -8.81
N ILE A 141 9.62 -14.72 -9.63
CA ILE A 141 9.49 -14.10 -10.94
C ILE A 141 9.54 -15.27 -11.93
N ASN A 142 8.36 -15.70 -12.39
CA ASN A 142 8.26 -16.72 -13.46
C ASN A 142 8.70 -16.16 -14.81
#